data_AF-A0A5B9D0Q7-F1
#
_entry.id   AF-A0A5B9D0Q7-F1
#
_cell.length_a   1.000
_cell.length_b   1.000
_cell.length_c   1.000
_cell.angle_alpha   90.00
_cell.angle_beta   90.00
_cell.angle_gamma   90.00
#
_symmetry.space_group_name_H-M   'P 1'
#
loop_
_entity.id
_entity.type
_entity.pdbx_description
1 polymer ?
#
loop_
_entity_poly.entity_id
_entity_poly.type
_entity_poly.pdbx_seq_one_letter_code
_entity_poly.pdbx_strand_id
1 'polypeptide(L)'
;MSNIYDWSLKADENAHSDNIINWSEGQPPSSVNDSARAMMQRVREYLADNGGSIESSFMINAEDKTTLITLKTVSPIKKYNNDIIIRFKSHGVNIGTTTIKVNSMGEKPIYKATNTGVIPLEGGELQTDGIYEMVYNGNILMEGRDGWYLLNPTPPKIEFFPAGFIATFAMQEVPTGWLLCDGKAYKREDYPQLFKAIGDKWGKGSETTFKVPDFRGMFLRGFDNGRGLDGNRKFADEQQDSIKSHTHIGVIEESGEHTHDFQYKGVGWPTGNIGRLPNYYTYDATLQGKTDSAGAHTHKVTLAHTGEAETRPVNTTVVYAIKS
;
A
#
# COMPACT_ATOMS: atom_id res chain seq x y z
N MET A 1 -22.68 -10.50 51.01
CA MET A 1 -22.94 -9.29 50.21
C MET A 1 -23.39 -9.77 48.86
N SER A 2 -24.67 -9.54 48.59
CA SER A 2 -25.31 -9.78 47.30
C SER A 2 -25.03 -8.58 46.38
N ASN A 3 -25.32 -8.70 45.10
CA ASN A 3 -25.27 -7.61 44.13
C ASN A 3 -26.42 -7.75 43.11
N ILE A 4 -26.59 -6.77 42.22
CA ILE A 4 -27.73 -6.75 41.28
C ILE A 4 -27.77 -7.98 40.35
N TYR A 5 -26.64 -8.63 40.08
CA TYR A 5 -26.55 -9.85 39.27
C TYR A 5 -26.97 -11.13 40.03
N ASP A 6 -27.22 -11.04 41.33
CA ASP A 6 -27.72 -12.16 42.15
C ASP A 6 -29.25 -12.12 42.33
N TRP A 7 -29.93 -11.07 41.87
CA TRP A 7 -31.38 -10.88 42.06
C TRP A 7 -32.20 -11.74 41.10
N SER A 8 -33.35 -12.24 41.57
CA SER A 8 -34.29 -12.98 40.75
C SER A 8 -35.03 -12.05 39.78
N LEU A 9 -35.43 -12.60 38.63
CA LEU A 9 -36.36 -11.94 37.71
C LEU A 9 -37.81 -11.95 38.22
N LYS A 10 -38.09 -12.72 39.29
CA LYS A 10 -39.39 -12.74 39.95
C LYS A 10 -39.33 -11.88 41.20
N ALA A 11 -40.27 -10.93 41.31
CA ALA A 11 -40.25 -9.91 42.35
C ALA A 11 -40.43 -10.50 43.77
N ASP A 12 -41.27 -11.52 43.91
CA ASP A 12 -41.58 -12.21 45.18
C ASP A 12 -40.39 -12.99 45.75
N GLU A 13 -39.47 -13.46 44.90
CA GLU A 13 -38.25 -14.12 45.32
C GLU A 13 -37.19 -13.14 45.86
N ASN A 14 -37.36 -11.83 45.66
CA ASN A 14 -36.35 -10.81 46.02
C ASN A 14 -36.46 -10.21 47.40
N ALA A 15 -37.46 -10.59 48.21
CA ALA A 15 -37.68 -10.01 49.54
C ALA A 15 -36.45 -10.05 50.46
N HIS A 16 -35.57 -11.05 50.26
CA HIS A 16 -34.36 -11.28 51.03
C HIS A 16 -33.12 -11.57 50.17
N SER A 17 -33.16 -11.23 48.87
CA SER A 17 -32.04 -11.48 47.94
C SER A 17 -30.80 -10.66 48.24
N ASP A 18 -30.93 -9.54 48.96
CA ASP A 18 -29.81 -8.73 49.42
C ASP A 18 -29.95 -8.39 50.91
N ASN A 19 -28.94 -8.74 51.71
CA ASN A 19 -28.98 -8.55 53.16
C ASN A 19 -29.15 -7.09 53.60
N ILE A 20 -28.86 -6.12 52.72
CA ILE A 20 -29.06 -4.68 53.00
C ILE A 20 -30.35 -4.11 52.40
N ILE A 21 -31.12 -4.90 51.65
CA ILE A 21 -32.39 -4.49 51.02
C ILE A 21 -33.47 -5.48 51.45
N ASN A 22 -34.40 -5.00 52.26
CA ASN A 22 -35.49 -5.80 52.76
C ASN A 22 -36.84 -5.22 52.34
N TRP A 23 -37.60 -5.97 51.55
CA TRP A 23 -38.91 -5.56 51.04
C TRP A 23 -40.04 -6.44 51.58
N SER A 24 -39.91 -6.99 52.80
CA SER A 24 -41.00 -7.74 53.42
C SER A 24 -42.28 -6.91 53.56
N GLU A 25 -43.45 -7.55 53.45
CA GLU A 25 -44.72 -6.91 53.76
C GLU A 25 -44.82 -6.49 55.23
N GLY A 26 -45.55 -5.39 55.48
CA GLY A 26 -45.83 -4.90 56.84
C GLY A 26 -44.66 -4.18 57.53
N GLN A 27 -43.63 -3.78 56.79
CA GLN A 27 -42.48 -3.12 57.38
C GLN A 27 -42.74 -1.70 57.89
N PRO A 28 -42.04 -1.27 58.96
CA PRO A 28 -42.10 0.10 59.42
C PRO A 28 -41.53 1.04 58.34
N PRO A 29 -42.06 2.26 58.19
CA PRO A 29 -41.60 3.21 57.17
C PRO A 29 -40.08 3.49 57.17
N SER A 30 -39.42 3.39 58.33
CA SER A 30 -37.96 3.54 58.42
C SER A 30 -37.20 2.45 57.67
N SER A 31 -37.65 1.19 57.76
CA SER A 31 -37.03 0.05 57.07
C SER A 31 -37.18 0.16 55.56
N VAL A 32 -38.34 0.62 55.09
CA VAL A 32 -38.59 0.93 53.68
C VAL A 32 -37.60 2.00 53.18
N ASN A 33 -37.37 3.04 53.97
CA ASN A 33 -36.40 4.10 53.62
C ASN A 33 -34.95 3.58 53.57
N ASP A 34 -34.56 2.68 54.48
CA ASP A 34 -33.24 2.03 54.45
C ASP A 34 -33.06 1.18 53.19
N SER A 35 -34.06 0.35 52.85
CA SER A 35 -34.07 -0.47 51.63
C SER A 35 -34.00 0.39 50.37
N ALA A 36 -34.69 1.53 50.34
CA ALA A 36 -34.62 2.47 49.21
C ALA A 36 -33.21 3.06 49.05
N ARG A 37 -32.55 3.47 50.14
CA ARG A 37 -31.15 3.96 50.09
C ARG A 37 -30.19 2.88 49.58
N ALA A 38 -30.35 1.65 50.05
CA ALA A 38 -29.54 0.52 49.61
C ALA A 38 -29.79 0.18 48.13
N MET A 39 -31.03 0.25 47.63
CA MET A 39 -31.33 0.15 46.18
C MET A 39 -30.60 1.22 45.38
N MET A 40 -30.60 2.48 45.83
CA MET A 40 -29.87 3.56 45.15
C MET A 40 -28.35 3.29 45.11
N GLN A 41 -27.78 2.73 46.18
CA GLN A 41 -26.39 2.28 46.20
C GLN A 41 -26.13 1.21 45.12
N ARG A 42 -26.96 0.17 45.02
CA ARG A 42 -26.79 -0.90 44.02
C ARG A 42 -26.87 -0.41 42.58
N VAL A 43 -27.79 0.53 42.31
CA VAL A 43 -27.85 1.19 41.00
C VAL A 43 -26.57 1.97 40.72
N ARG A 44 -26.00 2.66 41.72
CA ARG A 44 -24.74 3.39 41.55
C ARG A 44 -23.53 2.47 41.34
N GLU A 45 -23.49 1.32 42.01
CA GLU A 45 -22.49 0.26 41.81
C GLU A 45 -22.58 -0.28 40.37
N TYR A 46 -23.78 -0.63 39.91
CA TYR A 46 -24.02 -1.06 38.53
C TYR A 46 -23.56 -0.02 37.49
N LEU A 47 -23.88 1.27 37.72
CA LEU A 47 -23.40 2.35 36.85
C LEU A 47 -21.88 2.51 36.88
N ALA A 48 -21.22 2.24 38.01
CA ALA A 48 -19.76 2.30 38.09
C ALA A 48 -19.11 1.19 37.26
N ASP A 49 -19.66 -0.02 37.34
CA ASP A 49 -19.11 -1.17 36.64
C ASP A 49 -19.36 -1.12 35.13
N ASN A 50 -20.42 -0.43 34.71
CA ASN A 50 -20.75 -0.20 33.31
C ASN A 50 -20.30 1.17 32.80
N GLY A 51 -19.65 1.98 33.63
CA GLY A 51 -19.27 3.37 33.29
C GLY A 51 -17.97 3.47 32.48
N GLY A 52 -17.19 2.39 32.37
CA GLY A 52 -15.87 2.43 31.73
C GLY A 52 -14.75 2.96 32.64
N SER A 53 -15.06 3.30 33.89
CA SER A 53 -14.10 3.86 34.86
C SER A 53 -13.35 2.80 35.67
N ILE A 54 -13.61 1.51 35.44
CA ILE A 54 -12.85 0.45 36.10
C ILE A 54 -11.42 0.46 35.59
N GLU A 55 -10.47 0.57 36.52
CA GLU A 55 -9.05 0.43 36.23
C GLU A 55 -8.67 -1.03 35.99
N SER A 56 -7.80 -1.23 35.02
CA SER A 56 -7.29 -2.54 34.61
C SER A 56 -5.79 -2.63 34.83
N SER A 57 -5.33 -3.73 35.44
CA SER A 57 -3.90 -4.06 35.49
C SER A 57 -3.59 -5.17 34.49
N PHE A 58 -2.49 -5.02 33.75
CA PHE A 58 -2.03 -5.98 32.75
C PHE A 58 -0.77 -6.69 33.24
N MET A 59 -0.75 -8.01 33.15
CA MET A 59 0.45 -8.83 33.31
C MET A 59 0.71 -9.54 31.99
N ILE A 60 1.86 -9.24 31.37
CA ILE A 60 2.22 -9.72 30.04
C ILE A 60 3.32 -10.77 30.17
N ASN A 61 3.10 -11.94 29.58
CA ASN A 61 4.14 -12.94 29.37
C ASN A 61 4.49 -12.98 27.88
N ALA A 62 5.65 -12.40 27.54
CA ALA A 62 6.12 -12.26 26.16
C ALA A 62 6.55 -13.59 25.52
N GLU A 63 7.02 -14.55 26.32
CA GLU A 63 7.46 -15.87 25.83
C GLU A 63 6.27 -16.70 25.37
N ASP A 64 5.24 -16.80 26.23
CA ASP A 64 4.04 -17.59 25.95
C ASP A 64 3.00 -16.83 25.12
N LYS A 65 3.24 -15.54 24.84
CA LYS A 65 2.26 -14.62 24.23
C LYS A 65 0.91 -14.67 24.93
N THR A 66 0.91 -14.37 26.22
CA THR A 66 -0.31 -14.32 27.01
C THR A 66 -0.45 -13.00 27.77
N THR A 67 -1.70 -12.63 28.03
CA THR A 67 -2.05 -11.44 28.80
C THR A 67 -3.04 -11.82 29.90
N LEU A 68 -2.73 -11.47 31.15
CA LEU A 68 -3.69 -11.52 32.25
C LEU A 68 -4.14 -10.09 32.59
N ILE A 69 -5.45 -9.88 32.58
CA ILE A 69 -6.09 -8.63 33.01
C ILE A 69 -6.66 -8.83 34.41
N THR A 70 -6.38 -7.92 35.33
CA THR A 70 -7.03 -7.88 36.64
C THR A 70 -7.91 -6.64 36.73
N LEU A 71 -9.20 -6.83 37.02
CA LEU A 71 -10.16 -5.75 37.25
C LEU A 71 -10.66 -5.78 38.69
N LYS A 72 -10.83 -4.61 39.30
CA LYS A 72 -11.48 -4.46 40.60
C LYS A 72 -12.79 -3.69 40.42
N THR A 73 -13.90 -4.41 40.40
CA THR A 73 -15.24 -3.80 40.24
C THR A 73 -15.66 -3.11 41.53
N VAL A 74 -16.62 -2.19 41.42
CA VAL A 74 -17.27 -1.58 42.58
C VAL A 74 -18.27 -2.56 43.19
N SER A 75 -19.04 -3.28 42.36
CA SER A 75 -19.92 -4.33 42.87
C SER A 75 -19.10 -5.49 43.45
N PRO A 76 -19.48 -6.06 44.60
CA PRO A 76 -18.76 -7.16 45.24
C PRO A 76 -19.12 -8.51 44.59
N ILE A 77 -18.88 -8.66 43.29
CA ILE A 77 -19.18 -9.87 42.53
C ILE A 77 -18.31 -11.03 43.06
N LYS A 78 -18.96 -12.11 43.51
CA LYS A 78 -18.31 -13.29 44.12
C LYS A 78 -18.37 -14.56 43.29
N LYS A 79 -19.20 -14.56 42.25
CA LYS A 79 -19.39 -15.68 41.34
C LYS A 79 -19.63 -15.14 39.94
N TYR A 80 -19.11 -15.84 38.94
CA TYR A 80 -19.48 -15.55 37.56
C TYR A 80 -20.84 -16.17 37.25
N ASN A 81 -21.81 -15.32 36.97
CA ASN A 81 -23.13 -15.66 36.46
C ASN A 81 -23.28 -15.04 35.07
N ASN A 82 -24.20 -15.60 34.27
CA ASN A 82 -24.56 -14.97 33.01
C ASN A 82 -25.02 -13.52 33.23
N ASP A 83 -24.91 -12.72 32.19
CA ASP A 83 -25.43 -11.34 32.14
C ASP A 83 -24.63 -10.32 32.99
N ILE A 84 -23.49 -10.73 33.57
CA ILE A 84 -22.55 -9.76 34.13
C ILE A 84 -21.93 -8.98 32.97
N ILE A 85 -22.18 -7.67 32.96
CA ILE A 85 -21.61 -6.73 32.00
C ILE A 85 -20.59 -5.85 32.74
N ILE A 86 -19.41 -5.70 32.15
CA ILE A 86 -18.35 -4.84 32.67
C ILE A 86 -17.83 -3.96 31.54
N ARG A 87 -17.69 -2.66 31.82
CA ARG A 87 -16.92 -1.73 30.99
C ARG A 87 -15.72 -1.23 31.75
N PHE A 88 -14.55 -1.35 31.13
CA PHE A 88 -13.29 -0.93 31.72
C PHE A 88 -12.45 -0.15 30.71
N LYS A 89 -11.58 0.71 31.22
CA LYS A 89 -10.58 1.40 30.42
C LYS A 89 -9.29 0.59 30.43
N SER A 90 -8.88 0.11 29.27
CA SER A 90 -7.64 -0.66 29.11
C SER A 90 -6.42 0.21 29.36
N HIS A 91 -5.48 -0.28 30.17
CA HIS A 91 -4.20 0.39 30.43
C HIS A 91 -3.04 -0.19 29.62
N GLY A 92 -3.31 -1.17 28.76
CA GLY A 92 -2.30 -1.84 27.97
C GLY A 92 -2.84 -2.36 26.65
N VAL A 93 -1.92 -2.94 25.88
CA VAL A 93 -2.22 -3.71 24.68
C VAL A 93 -2.10 -5.18 25.03
N ASN A 94 -3.11 -5.98 24.71
CA ASN A 94 -3.01 -7.42 24.92
C ASN A 94 -2.12 -8.05 23.85
N ILE A 95 -1.37 -9.07 24.24
CA ILE A 95 -0.67 -9.99 23.34
C ILE A 95 -1.25 -11.40 23.49
N GLY A 96 -1.53 -12.05 22.35
CA GLY A 96 -2.03 -13.42 22.30
C GLY A 96 -3.24 -13.69 23.18
N THR A 97 -3.31 -14.92 23.69
CA THR A 97 -4.44 -15.40 24.50
C THR A 97 -4.56 -14.54 25.76
N THR A 98 -5.76 -14.04 26.00
CA THR A 98 -6.04 -13.12 27.10
C THR A 98 -7.01 -13.74 28.10
N THR A 99 -6.64 -13.72 29.38
CA THR A 99 -7.52 -14.09 30.50
C THR A 99 -7.80 -12.87 31.37
N ILE A 100 -8.87 -12.96 32.15
CA ILE A 100 -9.28 -11.92 33.08
C ILE A 100 -9.61 -12.50 34.44
N LYS A 101 -9.18 -11.80 35.47
CA LYS A 101 -9.54 -11.98 36.87
C LYS A 101 -10.35 -10.77 37.34
N VAL A 102 -11.62 -10.99 37.66
CA VAL A 102 -12.49 -9.96 38.25
C VAL A 102 -12.49 -10.13 39.77
N ASN A 103 -12.15 -9.07 40.50
CA ASN A 103 -12.00 -9.08 41.95
C ASN A 103 -11.01 -10.18 42.41
N SER A 104 -11.42 -11.01 43.36
CA SER A 104 -10.64 -12.14 43.88
C SER A 104 -11.10 -13.48 43.31
N MET A 105 -11.82 -13.50 42.18
CA MET A 105 -12.33 -14.72 41.56
C MET A 105 -11.26 -15.42 40.71
N GLY A 106 -11.58 -16.62 40.23
CA GLY A 106 -10.72 -17.37 39.29
C GLY A 106 -10.57 -16.66 37.94
N GLU A 107 -9.52 -17.00 37.21
CA GLU A 107 -9.28 -16.48 35.86
C GLU A 107 -10.22 -17.12 34.84
N LYS A 108 -10.68 -16.31 33.90
CA LYS A 108 -11.55 -16.74 32.80
C LYS A 108 -11.02 -16.21 31.46
N PRO A 109 -11.13 -16.98 30.37
CA PRO A 109 -10.70 -16.52 29.05
C PRO A 109 -11.61 -15.40 28.51
N ILE A 110 -11.03 -14.54 27.67
CA ILE A 110 -11.76 -13.56 26.86
C ILE A 110 -11.80 -14.03 25.41
N TYR A 111 -12.98 -13.92 24.81
CA TYR A 111 -13.26 -14.29 23.43
C TYR A 111 -13.79 -13.10 22.62
N LYS A 112 -13.63 -13.17 21.30
CA LYS A 112 -14.19 -12.25 20.32
C LYS A 112 -14.95 -13.02 19.25
N ALA A 113 -15.95 -12.37 18.65
CA ALA A 113 -16.58 -12.87 17.44
C ALA A 113 -15.73 -12.53 16.20
N THR A 114 -15.65 -13.46 15.26
CA THR A 114 -15.02 -13.29 13.95
C THR A 114 -15.88 -13.89 12.86
N ASN A 115 -15.51 -13.70 11.60
CA ASN A 115 -16.20 -14.31 10.45
C ASN A 115 -16.14 -15.85 10.44
N THR A 116 -15.24 -16.45 11.23
CA THR A 116 -15.08 -17.91 11.36
C THR A 116 -15.64 -18.46 12.68
N GLY A 117 -16.28 -17.61 13.49
CA GLY A 117 -16.84 -17.99 14.78
C GLY A 117 -16.18 -17.28 15.97
N VAL A 118 -16.46 -17.79 17.16
CA VAL A 118 -15.97 -17.23 18.43
C VAL A 118 -14.62 -17.84 18.77
N ILE A 119 -13.60 -17.00 18.93
CA ILE A 119 -12.22 -17.43 19.22
C ILE A 119 -11.64 -16.64 20.39
N PRO A 120 -10.62 -17.18 21.11
CA PRO A 120 -9.85 -16.40 22.07
C PRO A 120 -9.22 -15.16 21.42
N LEU A 121 -8.86 -14.16 22.24
CA LEU A 121 -8.07 -13.04 21.74
C LEU A 121 -6.69 -13.51 21.27
N GLU A 122 -6.13 -12.82 20.26
CA GLU A 122 -4.89 -13.17 19.57
C GLU A 122 -3.82 -12.07 19.69
N GLY A 123 -4.19 -10.90 20.21
CA GLY A 123 -3.31 -9.75 20.44
C GLY A 123 -3.74 -8.53 19.63
N GLY A 124 -3.67 -7.36 20.26
CA GLY A 124 -4.00 -6.07 19.64
C GLY A 124 -5.50 -5.74 19.56
N GLU A 125 -6.38 -6.59 20.09
CA GLU A 125 -7.81 -6.28 20.17
C GLU A 125 -8.11 -5.25 21.27
N LEU A 126 -7.30 -5.23 22.33
CA LEU A 126 -7.32 -4.22 23.37
C LEU A 126 -6.16 -3.25 23.15
N GLN A 127 -6.44 -1.95 23.23
CA GLN A 127 -5.49 -0.86 23.04
C GLN A 127 -5.44 0.00 24.30
N THR A 128 -4.27 0.58 24.59
CA THR A 128 -4.13 1.52 25.69
C THR A 128 -5.13 2.66 25.56
N ASP A 129 -5.74 3.01 26.68
CA ASP A 129 -6.80 4.00 26.83
C ASP A 129 -8.14 3.69 26.15
N GLY A 130 -8.27 2.55 25.46
CA GLY A 130 -9.54 2.10 24.89
C GLY A 130 -10.54 1.67 25.97
N ILE A 131 -11.81 2.03 25.79
CA ILE A 131 -12.91 1.56 26.64
C ILE A 131 -13.56 0.34 26.00
N TYR A 132 -13.58 -0.76 26.73
CA TYR A 132 -14.08 -2.04 26.23
C TYR A 132 -15.25 -2.54 27.06
N GLU A 133 -16.24 -3.10 26.38
CA GLU A 133 -17.39 -3.77 26.99
C GLU A 133 -17.24 -5.28 26.86
N MET A 134 -17.46 -5.97 27.97
CA MET A 134 -17.48 -7.42 28.00
C MET A 134 -18.68 -7.98 28.76
N VAL A 135 -19.13 -9.16 28.34
CA VAL A 135 -20.25 -9.87 28.95
C VAL A 135 -19.82 -11.27 29.34
N TYR A 136 -20.08 -11.66 30.59
CA TYR A 136 -19.84 -13.03 31.01
C TYR A 136 -20.93 -13.96 30.50
N ASN A 137 -20.52 -15.12 29.99
CA ASN A 137 -21.44 -16.16 29.59
C ASN A 137 -20.87 -17.53 29.97
N GLY A 138 -21.69 -18.33 30.67
CA GLY A 138 -21.37 -19.69 31.11
C GLY A 138 -21.37 -20.74 30.00
N ASN A 139 -21.75 -20.37 28.78
CA ASN A 139 -21.85 -21.24 27.62
C ASN A 139 -21.41 -20.50 26.34
N ILE A 140 -20.14 -20.11 26.28
CA ILE A 140 -19.56 -19.37 25.14
C ILE A 140 -19.39 -20.27 23.92
N LEU A 141 -19.08 -21.54 24.13
CA LEU A 141 -18.85 -22.50 23.06
C LEU A 141 -19.76 -23.69 23.31
N MET A 142 -20.31 -24.29 22.23
CA MET A 142 -21.17 -25.49 22.27
C MET A 142 -20.50 -26.71 22.95
N GLU A 143 -19.28 -26.55 23.48
CA GLU A 143 -18.46 -27.50 24.24
C GLU A 143 -18.44 -27.23 25.76
N GLY A 144 -19.35 -26.42 26.30
CA GLY A 144 -19.47 -26.21 27.75
C GLY A 144 -18.35 -25.37 28.37
N ARG A 145 -17.73 -24.47 27.59
CA ARG A 145 -16.73 -23.51 28.08
C ARG A 145 -17.40 -22.21 28.50
N ASP A 146 -16.96 -21.67 29.62
CA ASP A 146 -17.35 -20.36 30.13
C ASP A 146 -16.26 -19.29 29.88
N GLY A 147 -16.66 -18.02 29.92
CA GLY A 147 -15.72 -16.91 29.79
C GLY A 147 -16.38 -15.57 29.53
N TRP A 148 -15.60 -14.64 29.01
CA TRP A 148 -16.03 -13.28 28.69
C TRP A 148 -16.07 -13.04 27.18
N TYR A 149 -17.17 -12.49 26.70
CA TYR A 149 -17.29 -11.99 25.34
C TYR A 149 -16.89 -10.52 25.27
N LEU A 150 -15.85 -10.19 24.51
CA LEU A 150 -15.49 -8.83 24.16
C LEU A 150 -16.37 -8.36 22.99
N LEU A 151 -17.16 -7.30 23.21
CA LEU A 151 -18.17 -6.86 22.25
C LEU A 151 -17.64 -5.84 21.22
N ASN A 152 -16.58 -5.12 21.58
CA ASN A 152 -15.99 -4.08 20.74
C ASN A 152 -14.48 -4.24 20.58
N PRO A 153 -13.98 -5.40 20.11
CA PRO A 153 -12.56 -5.56 19.84
C PRO A 153 -12.10 -4.50 18.84
N THR A 154 -10.91 -3.96 19.06
CA THR A 154 -10.27 -3.08 18.07
C THR A 154 -10.09 -3.88 16.78
N PRO A 155 -10.61 -3.40 15.63
CA PRO A 155 -10.39 -4.08 14.37
C PRO A 155 -8.89 -4.26 14.14
N PRO A 156 -8.46 -5.40 13.56
CA PRO A 156 -7.06 -5.55 13.18
C PRO A 156 -6.70 -4.38 12.25
N LYS A 157 -5.47 -3.88 12.39
CA LYS A 157 -4.93 -2.88 11.46
C LYS A 157 -4.79 -3.55 10.09
N ILE A 158 -5.82 -3.45 9.24
CA ILE A 158 -5.76 -3.95 7.87
C ILE A 158 -4.84 -2.99 7.10
N GLU A 159 -3.61 -3.41 6.84
CA GLU A 159 -2.75 -2.75 5.87
C GLU A 159 -3.33 -3.00 4.47
N PHE A 160 -4.15 -2.06 3.98
CA PHE A 160 -4.73 -2.13 2.63
C PHE A 160 -3.66 -2.23 1.54
N PHE A 161 -2.44 -1.77 1.83
CA PHE A 161 -1.26 -1.90 0.99
C PHE A 161 -0.07 -2.33 1.86
N PRO A 162 0.61 -3.44 1.56
CA PRO A 162 1.79 -3.85 2.31
C PRO A 162 2.96 -2.91 2.04
N ALA A 163 3.86 -2.78 3.02
CA ALA A 163 5.11 -2.06 2.82
C ALA A 163 5.88 -2.59 1.59
N GLY A 164 6.39 -1.67 0.76
CA GLY A 164 7.02 -1.99 -0.51
C GLY A 164 6.08 -1.94 -1.73
N PHE A 165 4.76 -1.82 -1.52
CA PHE A 165 3.81 -1.60 -2.61
C PHE A 165 4.05 -0.26 -3.30
N ILE A 166 4.12 -0.26 -4.64
CA ILE A 166 4.31 0.94 -5.46
C ILE A 166 2.96 1.37 -6.05
N ALA A 167 2.62 2.63 -5.86
CA ALA A 167 1.41 3.23 -6.40
C ALA A 167 1.74 4.45 -7.28
N THR A 168 0.77 4.82 -8.13
CA THR A 168 0.81 6.06 -8.89
C THR A 168 -0.15 7.07 -8.28
N PHE A 169 0.28 8.33 -8.25
CA PHE A 169 -0.47 9.43 -7.68
C PHE A 169 -0.61 10.56 -8.70
N ALA A 170 -1.83 11.08 -8.84
CA ALA A 170 -2.13 12.26 -9.64
C ALA A 170 -1.77 13.58 -8.92
N MET A 171 -1.27 13.51 -7.67
CA MET A 171 -0.83 14.63 -6.85
C MET A 171 0.69 14.60 -6.66
N GLN A 172 1.29 15.77 -6.43
CA GLN A 172 2.73 15.90 -6.20
C GLN A 172 3.13 15.52 -4.77
N GLU A 173 2.34 15.96 -3.78
CA GLU A 173 2.56 15.65 -2.38
C GLU A 173 2.02 14.26 -2.03
N VAL A 174 2.88 13.40 -1.51
CA VAL A 174 2.52 12.01 -1.17
C VAL A 174 1.85 11.94 0.21
N PRO A 175 0.81 11.10 0.40
CA PRO A 175 0.14 10.99 1.69
C PRO A 175 1.05 10.42 2.80
N THR A 176 0.71 10.71 4.05
CA THR A 176 1.37 10.10 5.22
C THR A 176 1.41 8.58 5.11
N GLY A 177 2.57 7.99 5.37
CA GLY A 177 2.81 6.55 5.24
C GLY A 177 3.23 6.10 3.84
N TRP A 178 3.55 7.03 2.94
CA TRP A 178 4.15 6.79 1.64
C TRP A 178 5.44 7.60 1.50
N LEU A 179 6.41 7.05 0.77
CA LEU A 179 7.67 7.71 0.43
C LEU A 179 7.75 7.88 -1.08
N LEU A 180 8.26 9.02 -1.53
CA LEU A 180 8.48 9.27 -2.95
C LEU A 180 9.50 8.27 -3.51
N CYS A 181 9.29 7.77 -4.73
CA CYS A 181 10.30 6.97 -5.43
C CYS A 181 11.34 7.91 -6.10
N ASP A 182 12.20 8.52 -5.29
CA ASP A 182 13.20 9.52 -5.67
C ASP A 182 14.66 9.10 -5.40
N GLY A 183 14.89 7.82 -5.08
CA GLY A 183 16.22 7.29 -4.77
C GLY A 183 16.77 7.68 -3.38
N LYS A 184 15.98 8.35 -2.53
CA LYS A 184 16.43 8.81 -1.22
C LYS A 184 16.74 7.65 -0.27
N ALA A 185 17.72 7.86 0.60
CA ALA A 185 18.05 6.92 1.67
C ALA A 185 17.21 7.19 2.93
N TYR A 186 16.70 6.12 3.53
CA TYR A 186 15.94 6.13 4.77
C TYR A 186 16.55 5.18 5.79
N LYS A 187 16.36 5.44 7.08
CA LYS A 187 16.88 4.59 8.14
C LYS A 187 16.06 3.31 8.27
N ARG A 188 16.75 2.19 8.51
CA ARG A 188 16.13 0.87 8.73
C ARG A 188 15.29 0.83 10.01
N GLU A 189 15.68 1.60 11.02
CA GLU A 189 14.96 1.70 12.30
C GLU A 189 13.61 2.43 12.18
N ASP A 190 13.53 3.45 11.31
CA ASP A 190 12.32 4.23 11.09
C ASP A 190 11.32 3.48 10.20
N TYR A 191 11.81 2.64 9.28
CA TYR A 191 11.00 1.91 8.29
C TYR A 191 11.37 0.42 8.21
N PRO A 192 11.24 -0.36 9.31
CA PRO A 192 11.69 -1.75 9.37
C PRO A 192 10.88 -2.68 8.46
N GLN A 193 9.59 -2.44 8.29
CA GLN A 193 8.73 -3.22 7.40
C GLN A 193 9.09 -3.02 5.94
N LEU A 194 9.28 -1.77 5.51
CA LEU A 194 9.72 -1.45 4.16
C LEU A 194 11.11 -2.04 3.87
N PHE A 195 12.07 -1.89 4.79
CA PHE A 195 13.40 -2.48 4.61
C PHE A 195 13.32 -4.01 4.49
N LYS A 196 12.50 -4.67 5.30
CA LYS A 196 12.27 -6.12 5.20
C LYS A 196 11.71 -6.50 3.82
N ALA A 197 10.87 -5.65 3.22
CA ALA A 197 10.24 -5.91 1.93
C ALA A 197 11.21 -5.72 0.75
N ILE A 198 11.99 -4.64 0.72
CA ILE A 198 12.79 -4.27 -0.46
C ILE A 198 14.31 -4.45 -0.29
N GLY A 199 14.79 -4.55 0.94
CA GLY A 199 16.22 -4.64 1.28
C GLY A 199 17.05 -3.53 0.63
N ASP A 200 18.23 -3.89 0.16
CA ASP A 200 19.14 -2.98 -0.56
C ASP A 200 18.99 -3.08 -2.10
N LYS A 201 17.88 -3.65 -2.62
CA LYS A 201 17.69 -3.92 -4.06
C LYS A 201 17.71 -2.65 -4.91
N TRP A 202 17.26 -1.54 -4.35
CA TRP A 202 17.21 -0.23 -5.02
C TRP A 202 18.41 0.65 -4.66
N GLY A 203 19.46 0.03 -4.13
CA GLY A 203 20.69 0.67 -3.71
C GLY A 203 20.93 0.55 -2.22
N LYS A 204 22.18 0.24 -1.86
CA LYS A 204 22.65 0.30 -0.48
C LYS A 204 22.93 1.76 -0.11
N GLY A 205 22.40 2.21 1.03
CA GLY A 205 22.81 3.45 1.66
C GLY A 205 24.09 3.22 2.48
N SER A 206 23.95 3.32 3.79
CA SER A 206 24.92 2.91 4.81
C SER A 206 24.52 1.56 5.44
N GLU A 207 25.25 1.08 6.45
CA GLU A 207 24.86 -0.13 7.20
C GLU A 207 23.52 0.02 7.95
N THR A 208 23.08 1.26 8.19
CA THR A 208 21.84 1.59 8.92
C THR A 208 20.74 2.16 8.03
N THR A 209 20.99 2.35 6.73
CA THR A 209 20.04 2.96 5.80
C THR A 209 19.88 2.13 4.52
N PHE A 210 18.76 2.30 3.84
CA PHE A 210 18.45 1.67 2.56
C PHE A 210 17.83 2.72 1.62
N LYS A 211 17.90 2.51 0.30
CA LYS A 211 17.30 3.42 -0.67
C LYS A 211 15.94 2.91 -1.16
N VAL A 212 15.04 3.85 -1.39
CA VAL A 212 13.82 3.61 -2.20
C VAL A 212 14.19 3.66 -3.69
N PRO A 213 13.33 3.16 -4.59
CA PRO A 213 13.56 3.32 -6.03
C PRO A 213 13.64 4.79 -6.44
N ASP A 214 14.31 5.09 -7.55
CA ASP A 214 14.17 6.36 -8.26
C ASP A 214 13.46 6.08 -9.58
N PHE A 215 12.21 6.53 -9.73
CA PHE A 215 11.42 6.30 -10.95
C PHE A 215 11.12 7.58 -11.72
N ARG A 216 11.76 8.68 -11.36
CA ARG A 216 11.54 9.96 -12.03
C ARG A 216 12.05 9.87 -13.47
N GLY A 217 11.14 10.09 -14.43
CA GLY A 217 11.45 9.98 -15.86
C GLY A 217 11.53 8.56 -16.41
N MET A 218 11.16 7.53 -15.64
CA MET A 218 11.25 6.14 -16.07
C MET A 218 9.89 5.56 -16.47
N PHE A 219 9.92 4.61 -17.41
CA PHE A 219 8.80 3.70 -17.65
C PHE A 219 9.04 2.38 -16.91
N LEU A 220 8.02 1.94 -16.16
CA LEU A 220 8.09 0.66 -15.47
C LEU A 220 7.66 -0.48 -16.40
N ARG A 221 8.42 -1.58 -16.35
CA ARG A 221 8.15 -2.81 -17.09
C ARG A 221 7.95 -3.98 -16.13
N GLY A 222 7.15 -4.96 -16.54
CA GLY A 222 7.02 -6.20 -15.78
C GLY A 222 8.33 -7.00 -15.74
N PHE A 223 8.66 -7.57 -14.58
CA PHE A 223 9.79 -8.49 -14.45
C PHE A 223 9.41 -9.86 -15.02
N ASP A 224 10.20 -10.37 -15.97
CA ASP A 224 9.89 -11.61 -16.72
C ASP A 224 9.76 -12.85 -15.82
N ASN A 225 10.63 -12.94 -14.82
CA ASN A 225 10.68 -14.04 -13.84
C ASN A 225 10.55 -15.45 -14.46
N GLY A 226 11.15 -15.68 -15.63
CA GLY A 226 11.20 -17.00 -16.27
C GLY A 226 10.13 -17.28 -17.30
N ARG A 227 9.32 -16.28 -17.71
CA ARG A 227 8.39 -16.41 -18.84
C ARG A 227 9.11 -16.53 -20.19
N GLY A 228 10.31 -15.96 -20.31
CA GLY A 228 11.16 -16.05 -21.50
C GLY A 228 10.88 -15.00 -22.59
N LEU A 229 9.98 -14.04 -22.35
CA LEU A 229 9.84 -12.88 -23.27
C LEU A 229 10.94 -11.86 -23.05
N ASP A 230 11.45 -11.82 -21.83
CA ASP A 230 12.36 -10.79 -21.37
C ASP A 230 13.41 -11.34 -20.39
N GLY A 231 13.94 -12.52 -20.74
CA GLY A 231 14.76 -13.34 -19.83
C GLY A 231 16.18 -12.84 -19.56
N ASN A 232 16.69 -11.90 -20.35
CA ASN A 232 18.04 -11.34 -20.14
C ASN A 232 18.08 -10.26 -19.04
N ARG A 233 16.93 -9.90 -18.47
CA ARG A 233 16.80 -8.78 -17.53
C ARG A 233 16.73 -9.26 -16.10
N LYS A 234 17.42 -8.55 -15.21
CA LYS A 234 17.41 -8.82 -13.77
C LYS A 234 16.31 -8.01 -13.09
N PHE A 235 15.89 -8.47 -11.92
CA PHE A 235 14.98 -7.70 -11.07
C PHE A 235 15.65 -6.41 -10.60
N ALA A 236 14.91 -5.29 -10.64
CA ALA A 236 15.38 -3.95 -10.28
C ALA A 236 16.57 -3.43 -11.11
N ASP A 237 16.63 -3.82 -12.39
CA ASP A 237 17.67 -3.38 -13.33
C ASP A 237 17.20 -2.19 -14.18
N GLU A 238 18.03 -1.16 -14.30
CA GLU A 238 17.77 0.01 -15.14
C GLU A 238 18.16 -0.27 -16.58
N GLN A 239 17.41 0.28 -17.53
CA GLN A 239 17.68 0.10 -18.96
C GLN A 239 17.77 1.43 -19.65
N GLN A 240 18.79 1.54 -20.50
CA GLN A 240 18.87 2.62 -21.46
C GLN A 240 17.87 2.39 -22.59
N ASP A 241 17.55 3.46 -23.30
CA ASP A 241 16.70 3.41 -24.48
C ASP A 241 17.34 2.54 -25.59
N SER A 242 16.48 1.93 -26.41
CA SER A 242 16.93 1.12 -27.53
C SER A 242 15.84 1.07 -28.59
N ILE A 243 16.26 1.19 -29.84
CA ILE A 243 15.41 0.97 -31.02
C ILE A 243 15.75 -0.38 -31.61
N LYS A 244 14.72 -1.13 -32.01
CA LYS A 244 14.90 -2.41 -32.68
C LYS A 244 15.72 -2.21 -33.97
N SER A 245 16.72 -3.07 -34.16
CA SER A 245 17.49 -3.11 -35.41
C SER A 245 16.56 -3.23 -36.62
N HIS A 246 16.80 -2.40 -37.63
CA HIS A 246 16.03 -2.34 -38.87
C HIS A 246 16.94 -1.92 -40.04
N THR A 247 16.48 -2.13 -41.27
CA THR A 247 17.23 -1.84 -42.49
C THR A 247 16.58 -0.71 -43.29
N HIS A 248 17.42 0.13 -43.91
CA HIS A 248 17.00 1.11 -44.90
C HIS A 248 17.45 0.63 -46.27
N ILE A 249 16.53 0.64 -47.24
CA ILE A 249 16.84 0.34 -48.64
C ILE A 249 16.81 1.68 -49.39
N GLY A 250 17.97 2.10 -49.88
CA GLY A 250 18.07 3.22 -50.82
C GLY A 250 18.02 2.69 -52.24
N VAL A 251 17.04 3.12 -53.03
CA VAL A 251 17.00 2.88 -54.48
C VAL A 251 17.43 4.18 -55.16
N ILE A 252 18.45 4.11 -55.99
CA ILE A 252 18.83 5.20 -56.90
C ILE A 252 18.29 4.85 -58.28
N GLU A 253 17.59 5.80 -58.91
CA GLU A 253 17.24 5.65 -60.32
C GLU A 253 18.54 5.66 -61.13
N GLU A 254 18.68 4.74 -62.10
CA GLU A 254 19.82 4.71 -63.00
C GLU A 254 19.78 5.99 -63.85
N SER A 255 20.68 6.95 -63.60
CA SER A 255 20.92 8.01 -64.56
C SER A 255 21.67 7.39 -65.72
N GLY A 256 20.90 6.86 -66.68
CA GLY A 256 21.41 6.25 -67.89
C GLY A 256 22.34 7.18 -68.68
N GLU A 257 23.09 6.58 -69.60
CA GLU A 257 23.97 7.30 -70.51
C GLU A 257 23.26 8.46 -71.23
N HIS A 258 23.85 9.66 -71.19
CA HIS A 258 23.33 10.81 -71.91
C HIS A 258 24.42 11.55 -72.70
N THR A 259 23.99 12.22 -73.77
CA THR A 259 24.82 13.01 -74.70
C THR A 259 24.23 14.41 -74.83
N HIS A 260 25.07 15.40 -75.11
CA HIS A 260 24.63 16.78 -75.36
C HIS A 260 24.81 17.13 -76.84
N ASP A 261 23.79 17.74 -77.43
CA ASP A 261 23.88 18.34 -78.76
C ASP A 261 24.48 19.73 -78.63
N PHE A 262 25.50 20.02 -79.43
CA PHE A 262 26.04 21.36 -79.53
C PHE A 262 26.22 21.77 -80.98
N GLN A 263 26.21 23.09 -81.17
CA GLN A 263 26.35 23.72 -82.45
C GLN A 263 27.45 24.76 -82.34
N TYR A 264 28.48 24.64 -83.18
CA TYR A 264 29.50 25.66 -83.27
C TYR A 264 29.56 26.22 -84.69
N LYS A 265 29.87 27.51 -84.76
CA LYS A 265 30.06 28.21 -86.03
C LYS A 265 31.54 28.16 -86.36
N GLY A 266 31.90 27.32 -87.32
CA GLY A 266 33.26 27.24 -87.83
C GLY A 266 33.47 28.29 -88.90
N VAL A 267 34.52 29.12 -88.75
CA VAL A 267 34.98 29.99 -89.84
C VAL A 267 36.06 29.23 -90.60
N GLY A 268 35.74 28.76 -91.80
CA GLY A 268 36.65 27.94 -92.63
C GLY A 268 36.87 28.52 -94.02
N TRP A 269 37.86 27.95 -94.73
CA TRP A 269 38.18 28.27 -96.12
C TRP A 269 38.00 27.01 -96.98
N PRO A 270 37.51 27.10 -98.23
CA PRO A 270 37.43 25.94 -99.12
C PRO A 270 38.81 25.29 -99.29
N THR A 271 38.84 23.95 -99.29
CA THR A 271 40.05 23.16 -99.54
C THR A 271 40.66 23.56 -100.89
N GLY A 272 41.80 24.25 -100.84
CA GLY A 272 42.50 24.80 -102.00
C GLY A 272 42.95 26.26 -101.84
N ASN A 273 42.46 26.99 -100.84
CA ASN A 273 42.75 28.44 -100.68
C ASN A 273 43.34 28.80 -99.31
N ILE A 274 44.29 28.01 -98.79
CA ILE A 274 45.05 28.40 -97.59
C ILE A 274 46.08 29.47 -98.02
N GLY A 275 45.90 30.72 -97.56
CA GLY A 275 46.92 31.78 -97.69
C GLY A 275 46.71 32.81 -98.80
N ARG A 276 45.52 32.96 -99.38
CA ARG A 276 45.19 34.07 -100.30
C ARG A 276 44.04 34.93 -99.78
N LEU A 277 44.34 36.18 -99.43
CA LEU A 277 43.36 37.26 -99.31
C LEU A 277 43.27 37.99 -100.68
N PRO A 278 42.10 38.54 -101.10
CA PRO A 278 41.23 39.33 -100.23
C PRO A 278 39.70 39.13 -100.34
N ASN A 279 39.05 39.60 -99.27
CA ASN A 279 37.69 40.12 -99.13
C ASN A 279 36.47 39.20 -99.36
N TYR A 280 35.96 38.74 -98.21
CA TYR A 280 34.54 38.53 -97.89
C TYR A 280 33.83 37.35 -98.53
N TYR A 281 34.25 36.13 -98.19
CA TYR A 281 33.36 34.95 -98.25
C TYR A 281 33.62 34.03 -97.05
N THR A 282 33.16 34.44 -95.87
CA THR A 282 32.98 33.52 -94.74
C THR A 282 31.66 32.78 -94.98
N TYR A 283 31.72 31.51 -95.34
CA TYR A 283 30.53 30.66 -95.20
C TYR A 283 30.36 30.37 -93.72
N ASP A 284 29.21 30.75 -93.17
CA ASP A 284 28.85 30.44 -91.77
C ASP A 284 28.34 29.00 -91.74
N ALA A 285 29.27 28.03 -91.78
CA ALA A 285 28.91 26.63 -91.67
C ALA A 285 28.49 26.35 -90.22
N THR A 286 27.20 26.12 -90.06
CA THR A 286 26.64 25.67 -88.80
C THR A 286 26.82 24.16 -88.72
N LEU A 287 27.81 23.71 -87.95
CA LEU A 287 28.06 22.28 -87.74
C LEU A 287 27.43 21.85 -86.42
N GLN A 288 26.65 20.77 -86.47
CA GLN A 288 26.07 20.12 -85.30
C GLN A 288 26.92 18.91 -84.93
N GLY A 289 27.18 18.73 -83.64
CA GLY A 289 27.88 17.56 -83.10
C GLY A 289 27.23 17.09 -81.82
N LYS A 290 27.35 15.79 -81.54
CA LYS A 290 27.07 15.22 -80.23
C LYS A 290 28.36 15.02 -79.47
N THR A 291 28.33 15.24 -78.17
CA THR A 291 29.40 14.73 -77.29
C THR A 291 29.38 13.21 -77.28
N ASP A 292 30.49 12.59 -76.92
CA ASP A 292 30.48 11.19 -76.51
C ASP A 292 29.57 11.01 -75.28
N SER A 293 29.11 9.78 -75.10
CA SER A 293 28.27 9.42 -73.96
C SER A 293 29.03 9.63 -72.65
N ALA A 294 28.43 10.37 -71.72
CA ALA A 294 28.94 10.41 -70.35
C ALA A 294 28.65 9.04 -69.73
N GLY A 295 29.69 8.22 -69.58
CA GLY A 295 29.60 6.87 -69.03
C GLY A 295 29.09 6.82 -67.58
N ALA A 296 29.00 5.60 -67.04
CA ALA A 296 28.44 5.35 -65.72
C ALA A 296 29.02 6.24 -64.60
N HIS A 297 28.14 6.87 -63.83
CA HIS A 297 28.49 7.64 -62.62
C HIS A 297 27.77 7.09 -61.40
N THR A 298 28.19 7.52 -60.20
CA THR A 298 27.62 7.03 -58.93
C THR A 298 26.82 8.12 -58.21
N HIS A 299 25.75 7.70 -57.53
CA HIS A 299 24.99 8.54 -56.61
C HIS A 299 25.38 8.21 -55.17
N LYS A 300 25.65 9.24 -54.36
CA LYS A 300 25.85 9.10 -52.92
C LYS A 300 24.53 9.28 -52.20
N VAL A 301 24.00 8.21 -51.59
CA VAL A 301 22.86 8.31 -50.67
C VAL A 301 23.38 8.76 -49.31
N THR A 302 22.93 9.92 -48.85
CA THR A 302 23.20 10.43 -47.50
C THR A 302 21.89 10.44 -46.72
N LEU A 303 21.82 9.67 -45.64
CA LEU A 303 20.69 9.67 -44.72
C LEU A 303 21.02 10.61 -43.57
N ALA A 304 20.26 11.71 -43.44
CA ALA A 304 20.33 12.57 -42.26
C ALA A 304 19.57 11.91 -41.10
N HIS A 305 20.02 12.13 -39.86
CA HIS A 305 19.22 11.75 -38.70
C HIS A 305 17.98 12.64 -38.62
N THR A 306 16.82 12.05 -38.33
CA THR A 306 15.55 12.78 -38.12
C THR A 306 14.93 12.34 -36.81
N GLY A 307 14.24 13.24 -36.12
CA GLY A 307 13.57 12.96 -34.84
C GLY A 307 14.05 13.88 -33.73
N GLU A 308 13.54 13.64 -32.52
CA GLU A 308 13.93 14.32 -31.29
C GLU A 308 14.94 13.50 -30.48
N ALA A 309 15.31 13.98 -29.29
CA ALA A 309 16.29 13.33 -28.41
C ALA A 309 15.79 12.02 -27.76
N GLU A 310 14.49 11.72 -27.82
CA GLU A 310 13.88 10.59 -27.11
C GLU A 310 12.85 9.87 -28.00
N THR A 311 12.85 8.53 -27.94
CA THR A 311 11.80 7.70 -28.56
C THR A 311 10.85 7.19 -27.49
N ARG A 312 9.60 7.68 -27.49
CA ARG A 312 8.55 7.24 -26.54
C ARG A 312 7.15 7.27 -27.15
N PRO A 313 6.21 6.44 -26.68
CA PRO A 313 4.79 6.60 -27.02
C PRO A 313 4.23 7.90 -26.42
N VAL A 314 3.05 8.33 -26.84
CA VAL A 314 2.31 9.39 -26.12
C VAL A 314 2.09 8.97 -24.67
N ASN A 315 2.43 9.83 -23.71
CA ASN A 315 2.38 9.54 -22.27
C ASN A 315 2.13 10.83 -21.45
N THR A 316 1.71 10.62 -20.20
CA THR A 316 1.54 11.66 -19.17
C THR A 316 2.30 11.25 -17.92
N THR A 317 2.86 12.22 -17.20
CA THR A 317 3.62 11.99 -15.98
C THR A 317 2.72 11.93 -14.74
N VAL A 318 3.05 11.02 -13.82
CA VAL A 318 2.44 10.86 -12.50
C VAL A 318 3.54 10.65 -11.46
N VAL A 319 3.21 10.83 -10.19
CA VAL A 319 4.16 10.55 -9.10
C VAL A 319 4.12 9.07 -8.77
N TYR A 320 5.29 8.44 -8.68
CA TYR A 320 5.46 7.12 -8.09
C TYR A 320 5.84 7.25 -6.62
N ALA A 321 5.13 6.53 -5.76
CA ALA A 321 5.48 6.44 -4.35
C ALA A 321 5.34 5.00 -3.84
N ILE A 322 6.10 4.68 -2.80
CA ILE A 322 6.19 3.37 -2.18
C ILE A 322 5.62 3.42 -0.77
N LYS A 323 4.81 2.41 -0.42
CA LYS A 323 4.22 2.29 0.92
C LYS A 323 5.34 2.02 1.93
N SER A 324 5.45 2.89 2.93
CA SER A 324 6.44 2.84 4.00
C SER A 324 6.08 1.87 5.11
#